data_AF-A0A5S9IRH2-F1
#
_entry.id   AF-A0A5S9IRH2-F1
#
_cell.length_a   1.000
_cell.length_b   1.000
_cell.length_c   1.000
_cell.angle_alpha   90.00
_cell.angle_beta   90.00
_cell.angle_gamma   90.00
#
_symmetry.space_group_name_H-M   'P 1'
#
loop_
_entity.id
_entity.type
_entity.pdbx_description
1 polymer ?
#
loop_
_entity_poly.entity_id
_entity_poly.type
_entity_poly.pdbx_seq_one_letter_code
_entity_poly.pdbx_strand_id
1 'polypeptide(L)'
;MEEILRFLEIEDLELLREARKTLPALDDDSHFVVQNVVDKWDDEQAVANILMCPDIMEESYRWQTIEKGLESYSNPYYILSTVCGLQHLTAIPDSYREKYLTRVLRFCETKTETLAICASITVTHLLRKDEDYLFSQLYPVFNDNVNHNITLYFAKNYDAKEFKAVAKKAGLSWGTKRHFLKEFAKIKEQEFVKAQIPHFRNS
;
A
#
# COMPACT_ATOMS: atom_id res chain seq x y z
N MET A 1 -3.78 -13.10 -25.63
CA MET A 1 -2.49 -12.57 -26.11
C MET A 1 -2.48 -11.07 -26.47
N GLU A 2 -3.27 -10.56 -27.42
CA GLU A 2 -3.21 -9.10 -27.78
C GLU A 2 -3.53 -8.17 -26.60
N GLU A 3 -4.47 -8.56 -25.74
CA GLU A 3 -4.88 -7.76 -24.58
C GLU A 3 -3.79 -7.65 -23.52
N ILE A 4 -3.05 -8.73 -23.23
CA ILE A 4 -1.95 -8.68 -22.26
C ILE A 4 -0.79 -7.83 -22.76
N LEU A 5 -0.48 -7.87 -24.07
CA LEU A 5 0.56 -7.01 -24.64
C LEU A 5 0.19 -5.53 -24.51
N ARG A 6 -1.06 -5.17 -24.88
CA ARG A 6 -1.56 -3.80 -24.68
C ARG A 6 -1.51 -3.38 -23.22
N PHE A 7 -1.88 -4.27 -22.30
CA PHE A 7 -1.83 -4.01 -20.86
C PHE A 7 -0.40 -3.68 -20.37
N LEU A 8 0.60 -4.39 -20.88
CA LEU A 8 2.00 -4.20 -20.50
C LEU A 8 2.60 -2.87 -21.02
N GLU A 9 2.01 -2.29 -22.06
CA GLU A 9 2.45 -1.02 -22.66
C GLU A 9 1.75 0.22 -22.07
N ILE A 10 0.80 0.06 -21.15
CA ILE A 10 0.05 1.20 -20.60
C ILE A 10 0.94 2.04 -19.67
N GLU A 11 1.14 3.31 -20.00
CA GLU A 11 1.87 4.27 -19.18
C GLU A 11 0.97 5.03 -18.17
N ASP A 12 -0.31 5.24 -18.54
CA ASP A 12 -1.25 5.96 -17.68
C ASP A 12 -1.83 5.06 -16.59
N LEU A 13 -1.67 5.48 -15.33
CA LEU A 13 -2.09 4.69 -14.17
C LEU A 13 -3.60 4.44 -14.09
N GLU A 14 -4.42 5.41 -14.48
CA GLU A 14 -5.87 5.25 -14.47
C GLU A 14 -6.30 4.29 -15.57
N LEU A 15 -5.69 4.39 -16.76
CA LEU A 15 -5.89 3.41 -17.83
C LEU A 15 -5.42 2.02 -17.42
N LEU A 16 -4.31 1.89 -16.70
CA LEU A 16 -3.81 0.60 -16.22
C LEU A 16 -4.81 -0.04 -15.25
N ARG A 17 -5.39 0.74 -14.35
CA ARG A 17 -6.42 0.29 -13.40
C ARG A 17 -7.69 -0.15 -14.11
N GLU A 18 -8.16 0.61 -15.09
CA GLU A 18 -9.35 0.22 -15.88
C GLU A 18 -9.08 -1.00 -16.76
N ALA A 19 -7.89 -1.07 -17.37
CA ALA A 19 -7.47 -2.23 -18.13
C ALA A 19 -7.39 -3.47 -17.23
N ARG A 20 -6.84 -3.37 -16.02
CA ARG A 20 -6.81 -4.51 -15.08
C ARG A 20 -8.21 -5.04 -14.77
N LYS A 21 -9.20 -4.17 -14.57
CA LYS A 21 -10.59 -4.57 -14.27
C LYS A 21 -11.27 -5.31 -15.41
N THR A 22 -10.88 -4.99 -16.65
CA THR A 22 -11.48 -5.56 -17.86
C THR A 22 -10.65 -6.70 -18.45
N LEU A 23 -9.39 -6.84 -18.05
CA LEU A 23 -8.49 -7.91 -18.47
C LEU A 23 -9.07 -9.27 -18.02
N PRO A 24 -9.36 -10.18 -18.96
CA PRO A 24 -9.89 -11.50 -18.63
C PRO A 24 -8.86 -12.33 -17.86
N ALA A 25 -9.30 -13.49 -17.36
CA ALA A 25 -8.37 -14.48 -16.84
C ALA A 25 -7.35 -14.84 -17.93
N LEU A 26 -6.07 -14.90 -17.55
CA LEU A 26 -4.99 -15.19 -18.49
C LEU A 26 -5.03 -16.66 -18.90
N ASP A 27 -4.79 -16.90 -20.19
CA ASP A 27 -4.48 -18.21 -20.74
C ASP A 27 -2.99 -18.53 -20.59
N ASP A 28 -2.60 -19.77 -20.88
CA ASP A 28 -1.21 -20.26 -20.75
C ASP A 28 -0.23 -19.38 -21.56
N ASP A 29 -0.63 -18.95 -22.76
CA ASP A 29 0.16 -18.07 -23.62
C ASP A 29 0.38 -16.70 -22.98
N SER A 30 -0.65 -16.12 -22.37
CA SER A 30 -0.54 -14.82 -21.70
C SER A 30 0.26 -14.94 -20.39
N HIS A 31 0.15 -16.05 -19.67
CA HIS A 31 1.01 -16.34 -18.52
C HIS A 31 2.49 -16.48 -18.93
N PHE A 32 2.76 -17.14 -20.07
CA PHE A 32 4.11 -17.23 -20.63
C PHE A 32 4.68 -15.84 -20.99
N VAL A 33 3.86 -14.95 -21.55
CA VAL A 33 4.26 -13.56 -21.82
C VAL A 33 4.63 -12.82 -20.52
N VAL A 34 3.78 -12.88 -19.50
CA VAL A 34 4.06 -12.24 -18.20
C VAL A 34 5.33 -12.79 -17.57
N GLN A 35 5.52 -14.12 -17.58
CA GLN A 35 6.72 -14.74 -17.05
C GLN A 35 7.97 -14.30 -17.82
N ASN A 36 7.92 -14.23 -19.15
CA ASN A 36 9.05 -13.79 -19.97
C ASN A 36 9.47 -12.34 -19.66
N VAL A 37 8.51 -11.44 -19.41
CA VAL A 37 8.82 -10.07 -18.97
C VAL A 37 9.51 -10.08 -17.60
N VAL A 38 9.01 -10.88 -16.66
CA VAL A 38 9.59 -11.01 -15.32
C VAL A 38 11.01 -11.60 -15.36
N ASP A 39 11.24 -12.61 -16.20
CA ASP A 39 12.53 -13.28 -16.33
C ASP A 39 13.59 -12.36 -16.94
N LYS A 40 13.22 -11.61 -18.00
CA LYS A 40 14.14 -10.68 -18.66
C LYS A 40 14.39 -9.42 -17.86
N TRP A 41 13.34 -8.84 -17.27
CA TRP A 41 13.41 -7.66 -16.41
C TRP A 41 14.07 -6.42 -17.07
N ASP A 42 13.93 -6.29 -18.38
CA ASP A 42 14.57 -5.26 -19.21
C ASP A 42 13.61 -4.16 -19.70
N ASP A 43 12.30 -4.48 -19.78
CA ASP A 43 11.24 -3.52 -20.09
C ASP A 43 10.67 -2.88 -18.81
N GLU A 44 11.04 -1.62 -18.57
CA GLU A 44 10.65 -0.90 -17.34
C GLU A 44 9.14 -0.73 -17.19
N GLN A 45 8.43 -0.42 -18.28
CA GLN A 45 6.98 -0.19 -18.21
C GLN A 45 6.25 -1.51 -17.98
N ALA A 46 6.60 -2.55 -18.73
CA ALA A 46 5.96 -3.87 -18.60
C ALA A 46 6.20 -4.47 -17.20
N VAL A 47 7.43 -4.39 -16.69
CA VAL A 47 7.76 -4.85 -15.33
C VAL A 47 6.99 -4.04 -14.28
N ALA A 48 6.93 -2.71 -14.41
CA ALA A 48 6.18 -1.87 -13.50
C ALA A 48 4.68 -2.23 -13.49
N ASN A 49 4.07 -2.43 -14.65
CA ASN A 49 2.66 -2.81 -14.77
C ASN A 49 2.37 -4.15 -14.09
N ILE A 50 3.26 -5.14 -14.27
CA ILE A 50 3.16 -6.44 -13.57
C ILE A 50 3.29 -6.25 -12.06
N LEU A 51 4.24 -5.42 -11.60
CA LEU A 51 4.43 -5.15 -10.17
C LEU A 51 3.26 -4.36 -9.55
N MET A 52 2.59 -3.51 -10.32
CA MET A 52 1.36 -2.80 -9.89
C MET A 52 0.13 -3.71 -9.88
N CYS A 53 0.13 -4.78 -10.67
CA CYS A 53 -0.98 -5.75 -10.76
C CYS A 53 -0.47 -7.18 -10.50
N PRO A 54 0.05 -7.48 -9.30
CA PRO A 54 0.76 -8.73 -9.04
C PRO A 54 -0.14 -9.98 -9.05
N ASP A 55 -1.44 -9.80 -9.07
CA ASP A 55 -2.44 -10.86 -9.16
C ASP A 55 -2.50 -11.51 -10.56
N ILE A 56 -1.96 -10.86 -11.61
CA ILE A 56 -1.85 -11.45 -12.95
C ILE A 56 -0.70 -12.48 -13.06
N MET A 57 0.27 -12.44 -12.14
CA MET A 57 1.36 -13.40 -12.08
C MET A 57 0.84 -14.75 -11.55
N GLU A 58 1.41 -15.86 -12.00
CA GLU A 58 1.17 -17.13 -11.33
C GLU A 58 1.82 -17.17 -9.94
N GLU A 59 1.21 -17.91 -9.01
CA GLU A 59 1.70 -18.01 -7.64
C GLU A 59 3.12 -18.59 -7.55
N SER A 60 3.50 -19.45 -8.51
CA SER A 60 4.80 -20.12 -8.60
C SER A 60 6.00 -19.15 -8.61
N TYR A 61 5.84 -17.95 -9.19
CA TYR A 61 6.90 -16.93 -9.28
C TYR A 61 6.52 -15.57 -8.68
N ARG A 62 5.24 -15.30 -8.41
CA ARG A 62 4.73 -14.02 -7.89
C ARG A 62 5.54 -13.47 -6.71
N TRP A 63 5.82 -14.31 -5.72
CA TRP A 63 6.45 -13.86 -4.48
C TRP A 63 7.91 -13.46 -4.68
N GLN A 64 8.66 -14.24 -5.46
CA GLN A 64 10.05 -13.91 -5.82
C GLN A 64 10.12 -12.61 -6.62
N THR A 65 9.15 -12.38 -7.51
CA THR A 65 9.04 -11.14 -8.29
C THR A 65 8.77 -9.93 -7.42
N ILE A 66 7.84 -10.03 -6.47
CA ILE A 66 7.57 -8.96 -5.49
C ILE A 66 8.82 -8.66 -4.66
N GLU A 67 9.55 -9.68 -4.22
CA GLU A 67 10.81 -9.47 -3.49
C GLU A 67 11.83 -8.70 -4.33
N LYS A 68 12.02 -9.10 -5.59
CA LYS A 68 12.90 -8.41 -6.54
C LYS A 68 12.50 -6.95 -6.74
N GLY A 69 11.20 -6.68 -6.85
CA GLY A 69 10.65 -5.32 -6.95
C GLY A 69 10.94 -4.46 -5.72
N LEU A 70 10.73 -5.00 -4.51
CA LEU A 70 11.03 -4.29 -3.24
C LEU A 70 12.54 -4.06 -3.00
N GLU A 71 13.40 -4.84 -3.65
CA GLU A 71 14.86 -4.78 -3.55
C GLU A 71 15.53 -4.01 -4.70
N SER A 72 14.74 -3.48 -5.62
CA SER A 72 15.22 -2.72 -6.79
C SER A 72 15.65 -1.29 -6.41
N TYR A 73 16.58 -1.13 -5.46
CA TYR A 73 17.02 0.17 -4.95
C TYR A 73 17.62 1.10 -6.01
N SER A 74 18.12 0.55 -7.12
CA SER A 74 18.59 1.31 -8.28
C SER A 74 17.45 1.84 -9.16
N ASN A 75 16.23 1.31 -9.03
CA ASN A 75 15.04 1.77 -9.71
C ASN A 75 13.89 2.02 -8.71
N PRO A 76 13.76 3.26 -8.19
CA PRO A 76 12.69 3.64 -7.27
C PRO A 76 11.28 3.44 -7.83
N TYR A 77 11.12 3.43 -9.16
CA TYR A 77 9.84 3.20 -9.81
C TYR A 77 9.35 1.78 -9.56
N TYR A 78 10.22 0.76 -9.65
CA TYR A 78 9.86 -0.62 -9.30
C TYR A 78 9.46 -0.78 -7.85
N ILE A 79 10.15 -0.10 -6.92
CA ILE A 79 9.77 -0.12 -5.51
C ILE A 79 8.37 0.47 -5.33
N LEU A 80 8.12 1.64 -5.92
CA LEU A 80 6.81 2.30 -5.87
C LEU A 80 5.71 1.40 -6.45
N SER A 81 5.93 0.86 -7.65
CA SER A 81 5.00 -0.04 -8.34
C SER A 81 4.67 -1.26 -7.49
N THR A 82 5.69 -1.88 -6.89
CA THR A 82 5.52 -3.04 -6.00
C THR A 82 4.74 -2.68 -4.75
N VAL A 83 5.07 -1.55 -4.11
CA VAL A 83 4.38 -1.06 -2.91
C VAL A 83 2.90 -0.81 -3.19
N CYS A 84 2.57 -0.18 -4.32
CA CYS A 84 1.19 -0.01 -4.76
C CYS A 84 0.51 -1.36 -5.06
N GLY A 85 1.20 -2.26 -5.78
CA GLY A 85 0.69 -3.57 -6.17
C GLY A 85 0.29 -4.47 -5.00
N LEU A 86 1.02 -4.40 -3.88
CA LEU A 86 0.70 -5.14 -2.66
C LEU A 86 -0.72 -4.86 -2.13
N GLN A 87 -1.31 -3.70 -2.43
CA GLN A 87 -2.68 -3.35 -2.03
C GLN A 87 -3.75 -4.18 -2.75
N HIS A 88 -3.41 -4.77 -3.91
CA HIS A 88 -4.33 -5.52 -4.75
C HIS A 88 -4.35 -7.03 -4.45
N LEU A 89 -3.44 -7.51 -3.61
CA LEU A 89 -3.41 -8.92 -3.21
C LEU A 89 -4.42 -9.18 -2.10
N THR A 90 -5.28 -10.18 -2.30
CA THR A 90 -6.29 -10.59 -1.32
C THR A 90 -5.70 -11.34 -0.13
N ALA A 91 -4.59 -12.06 -0.34
CA ALA A 91 -3.87 -12.77 0.70
C ALA A 91 -2.37 -12.78 0.37
N ILE A 92 -1.54 -12.54 1.40
CA ILE A 92 -0.09 -12.67 1.32
C ILE A 92 0.32 -13.72 2.36
N PRO A 93 1.04 -14.79 1.97
CA PRO A 93 1.47 -15.82 2.91
C PRO A 93 2.31 -15.22 4.04
N ASP A 94 2.13 -15.75 5.26
CA ASP A 94 2.83 -15.29 6.47
C ASP A 94 4.35 -15.26 6.30
N SER A 95 4.91 -16.22 5.55
CA SER A 95 6.33 -16.30 5.23
C SER A 95 6.89 -15.06 4.52
N TYR A 96 6.05 -14.33 3.80
CA TYR A 96 6.43 -13.11 3.08
C TYR A 96 5.91 -11.84 3.76
N ARG A 97 4.71 -11.91 4.36
CA ARG A 97 3.99 -10.74 4.86
C ARG A 97 4.77 -9.94 5.90
N GLU A 98 5.43 -10.59 6.87
CA GLU A 98 6.22 -9.89 7.89
C GLU A 98 7.43 -9.15 7.29
N LYS A 99 8.12 -9.79 6.33
CA LYS A 99 9.23 -9.21 5.58
C LYS A 99 8.76 -7.99 4.77
N TYR A 100 7.60 -8.09 4.12
CA TYR A 100 7.02 -6.99 3.35
C TYR A 100 6.59 -5.85 4.25
N LEU A 101 5.84 -6.13 5.32
CA LEU A 101 5.43 -5.13 6.29
C LEU A 101 6.64 -4.34 6.82
N THR A 102 7.70 -5.03 7.23
CA THR A 102 8.93 -4.40 7.73
C THR A 102 9.55 -3.45 6.70
N ARG A 103 9.59 -3.84 5.42
CA ARG A 103 10.13 -2.99 4.34
C ARG A 103 9.22 -1.79 4.05
N VAL A 104 7.92 -2.02 3.94
CA VAL A 104 6.95 -0.96 3.64
C VAL A 104 6.89 0.06 4.78
N LEU A 105 6.97 -0.37 6.05
CA LEU A 105 7.09 0.54 7.20
C LEU A 105 8.32 1.47 7.07
N ARG A 106 9.47 0.96 6.63
CA ARG A 106 10.66 1.79 6.39
C ARG A 106 10.46 2.78 5.24
N PHE A 107 9.70 2.42 4.21
CA PHE A 107 9.42 3.32 3.09
C PHE A 107 8.59 4.54 3.51
N CYS A 108 7.74 4.42 4.53
CA CYS A 108 7.00 5.54 5.13
C CYS A 108 7.91 6.64 5.70
N GLU A 109 9.15 6.30 6.07
CA GLU A 109 10.11 7.23 6.67
C GLU A 109 11.08 7.85 5.64
N THR A 110 10.93 7.48 4.36
CA THR A 110 11.78 8.01 3.29
C THR A 110 11.45 9.46 2.94
N LYS A 111 12.38 10.15 2.30
CA LYS A 111 12.18 11.52 1.79
C LYS A 111 11.45 11.56 0.45
N THR A 112 11.28 10.42 -0.22
CA THR A 112 10.55 10.33 -1.49
C THR A 112 9.06 10.39 -1.19
N GLU A 113 8.47 11.57 -1.34
CA GLU A 113 7.09 11.86 -0.94
C GLU A 113 6.07 10.84 -1.45
N THR A 114 6.07 10.58 -2.77
CA THR A 114 5.12 9.63 -3.38
C THR A 114 5.27 8.22 -2.80
N LEU A 115 6.50 7.73 -2.64
CA LEU A 115 6.76 6.40 -2.09
C LEU A 115 6.32 6.32 -0.62
N ALA A 116 6.65 7.33 0.18
CA ALA A 116 6.28 7.37 1.59
C ALA A 116 4.75 7.37 1.78
N ILE A 117 4.04 8.16 0.97
CA ILE A 117 2.56 8.21 0.98
C ILE A 117 1.98 6.86 0.57
N CYS A 118 2.40 6.29 -0.56
CA CYS A 118 1.91 4.99 -1.02
C CYS A 118 2.20 3.88 0.00
N ALA A 119 3.40 3.87 0.59
CA ALA A 119 3.78 2.93 1.63
C ALA A 119 2.85 3.03 2.85
N SER A 120 2.52 4.24 3.30
CA SER A 120 1.63 4.41 4.45
C SER A 120 0.21 3.87 4.22
N ILE A 121 -0.28 3.90 2.98
CA ILE A 121 -1.56 3.29 2.58
C ILE A 121 -1.40 1.76 2.48
N THR A 122 -0.30 1.28 1.90
CA THR A 122 -0.03 -0.16 1.79
C THR A 122 0.11 -0.83 3.16
N VAL A 123 0.72 -0.16 4.15
CA VAL A 123 0.83 -0.68 5.52
C VAL A 123 -0.53 -1.07 6.09
N THR A 124 -1.60 -0.29 5.84
CA THR A 124 -2.93 -0.61 6.38
C THR A 124 -3.53 -1.89 5.79
N HIS A 125 -3.02 -2.38 4.66
CA HIS A 125 -3.42 -3.64 4.04
C HIS A 125 -2.60 -4.83 4.54
N LEU A 126 -1.41 -4.58 5.09
CA LEU A 126 -0.48 -5.62 5.58
C LEU A 126 -0.57 -5.86 7.08
N LEU A 127 -1.00 -4.85 7.84
CA LEU A 127 -1.09 -4.90 9.30
C LEU A 127 -2.14 -5.89 9.79
N ARG A 128 -1.78 -6.62 10.84
CA ARG A 128 -2.74 -7.29 11.73
C ARG A 128 -3.04 -6.40 12.92
N LYS A 129 -4.23 -6.56 13.51
CA LYS A 129 -4.71 -5.71 14.60
C LYS A 129 -3.77 -5.69 15.82
N ASP A 130 -3.11 -6.80 16.14
CA ASP A 130 -2.14 -6.91 17.23
C ASP A 130 -0.79 -6.22 16.95
N GLU A 131 -0.56 -5.84 15.69
CA GLU A 131 0.65 -5.20 15.17
C GLU A 131 0.49 -3.70 14.95
N ASP A 132 -0.71 -3.15 15.12
CA ASP A 132 -1.00 -1.73 14.87
C ASP A 132 -0.05 -0.77 15.62
N TYR A 133 0.51 -1.21 16.75
CA TYR A 133 1.53 -0.43 17.46
C TYR A 133 2.76 -0.10 16.59
N LEU A 134 3.14 -0.96 15.64
CA LEU A 134 4.25 -0.73 14.71
C LEU A 134 4.00 0.51 13.84
N PHE A 135 2.77 0.72 13.39
CA PHE A 135 2.44 1.88 12.56
C PHE A 135 2.33 3.16 13.40
N SER A 136 1.83 3.05 14.63
CA SER A 136 1.83 4.17 15.57
C SER A 136 3.24 4.62 15.99
N GLN A 137 4.23 3.72 15.96
CA GLN A 137 5.63 4.03 16.28
C GLN A 137 6.28 4.99 15.30
N LEU A 138 5.80 5.00 14.04
CA LEU A 138 6.32 5.91 13.03
C LEU A 138 5.95 7.39 13.31
N TYR A 139 4.91 7.65 14.09
CA TYR A 139 4.41 9.00 14.25
C TYR A 139 5.28 9.85 15.22
N PRO A 140 5.69 11.08 14.85
CA PRO A 140 5.55 11.69 13.54
C PRO A 140 6.71 11.31 12.62
N VAL A 141 6.43 11.17 11.33
CA VAL A 141 7.45 11.15 10.28
C VAL A 141 7.58 12.54 9.64
N PHE A 142 8.57 12.70 8.76
CA PHE A 142 8.81 13.95 8.03
C PHE A 142 7.63 14.36 7.12
N ASN A 143 6.89 13.40 6.58
CA ASN A 143 5.84 13.65 5.61
C ASN A 143 4.46 13.82 6.28
N ASP A 144 3.82 14.98 6.11
CA ASP A 144 2.54 15.30 6.72
C ASP A 144 1.38 14.43 6.21
N ASN A 145 1.40 14.03 4.93
CA ASN A 145 0.41 13.12 4.38
C ASN A 145 0.53 11.70 4.99
N VAL A 146 1.75 11.25 5.28
CA VAL A 146 1.96 9.99 6.02
C VAL A 146 1.46 10.12 7.46
N ASN A 147 1.76 11.23 8.15
CA ASN A 147 1.22 11.50 9.49
C ASN A 147 -0.31 11.51 9.51
N HIS A 148 -0.92 12.10 8.48
CA HIS A 148 -2.36 12.10 8.27
C HIS A 148 -2.90 10.68 8.08
N ASN A 149 -2.31 9.88 7.19
CA ASN A 149 -2.72 8.50 6.93
C ASN A 149 -2.61 7.60 8.17
N ILE A 150 -1.51 7.72 8.91
CA ILE A 150 -1.34 7.05 10.21
C ILE A 150 -2.49 7.43 11.15
N THR A 151 -2.75 8.73 11.32
CA THR A 151 -3.80 9.21 12.24
C THR A 151 -5.19 8.79 11.80
N LEU A 152 -5.48 8.85 10.49
CA LEU A 152 -6.74 8.44 9.90
C LEU A 152 -7.00 6.95 10.13
N TYR A 153 -5.98 6.11 9.95
CA TYR A 153 -6.08 4.67 10.23
C TYR A 153 -6.55 4.42 11.66
N PHE A 154 -5.90 5.05 12.66
CA PHE A 154 -6.31 4.88 14.05
C PHE A 154 -7.69 5.47 14.32
N ALA A 155 -8.00 6.65 13.79
CA ALA A 155 -9.30 7.28 13.94
C ALA A 155 -10.43 6.46 13.33
N LYS A 156 -10.19 5.65 12.30
CA LYS A 156 -11.21 4.75 11.73
C LYS A 156 -11.41 3.48 12.57
N ASN A 157 -10.33 2.90 13.08
CA ASN A 157 -10.35 1.55 13.66
C ASN A 157 -10.48 1.48 15.18
N TYR A 158 -10.33 2.60 15.89
CA TYR A 158 -10.25 2.63 17.34
C TYR A 158 -11.13 3.69 17.96
N ASP A 159 -11.63 3.42 19.17
CA ASP A 159 -12.12 4.47 20.07
C ASP A 159 -10.95 5.18 20.79
N ALA A 160 -11.27 6.25 21.52
CA ALA A 160 -10.25 7.04 22.21
C ALA A 160 -9.53 6.28 23.35
N LYS A 161 -10.20 5.31 23.98
CA LYS A 161 -9.63 4.50 25.08
C LYS A 161 -8.69 3.45 24.50
N GLU A 162 -9.11 2.75 23.45
CA GLU A 162 -8.30 1.74 22.77
C GLU A 162 -7.07 2.39 22.12
N PHE A 163 -7.23 3.52 21.42
CA PHE A 163 -6.11 4.22 20.81
C PHE A 163 -5.08 4.68 21.85
N LYS A 164 -5.52 5.17 23.02
CA LYS A 164 -4.60 5.51 24.13
C LYS A 164 -3.76 4.32 24.60
N ALA A 165 -4.31 3.09 24.54
CA ALA A 165 -3.60 1.87 24.89
C ALA A 165 -2.55 1.53 23.81
N VAL A 166 -2.92 1.60 22.53
CA VAL A 166 -1.98 1.39 21.40
C VAL A 166 -0.84 2.41 21.46
N ALA A 167 -1.16 3.70 21.58
CA ALA A 167 -0.17 4.78 21.71
C ALA A 167 0.70 4.67 22.97
N LYS A 168 0.27 3.91 24.00
CA LYS A 168 1.13 3.59 25.15
C LYS A 168 2.13 2.49 24.81
N LYS A 169 1.71 1.44 24.09
CA LYS A 169 2.57 0.34 23.61
C LYS A 169 3.63 0.84 22.62
N ALA A 170 3.31 1.88 21.85
CA ALA A 170 4.19 2.49 20.87
C ALA A 170 5.49 3.10 21.42
N GLY A 171 5.58 3.39 22.73
CA GLY A 171 6.79 3.98 23.31
C GLY A 171 7.05 5.44 22.89
N LEU A 172 6.03 6.15 22.40
CA LEU A 172 6.14 7.56 21.99
C LEU A 172 6.44 8.48 23.18
N SER A 173 7.21 9.54 22.92
CA SER A 173 7.43 10.62 23.90
C SER A 173 6.10 11.25 24.34
N TRP A 174 6.04 11.83 25.55
CA TRP A 174 4.81 12.45 26.04
C TRP A 174 4.29 13.57 25.11
N GLY A 175 5.19 14.41 24.59
CA GLY A 175 4.84 15.49 23.66
C GLY A 175 4.26 14.95 22.36
N THR A 176 4.94 13.98 21.76
CA THR A 176 4.48 13.28 20.55
C THR A 176 3.13 12.63 20.76
N LYS A 177 2.97 11.87 21.85
CA LYS A 177 1.72 11.19 22.19
C LYS A 177 0.57 12.18 22.37
N ARG A 178 0.81 13.31 23.04
CA ARG A 178 -0.19 14.37 23.23
C ARG A 178 -0.62 14.98 21.89
N HIS A 179 0.33 15.25 21.00
CA HIS A 179 0.03 15.77 19.66
C HIS A 179 -0.77 14.75 18.85
N PHE A 180 -0.37 13.49 18.86
CA PHE A 180 -1.05 12.41 18.15
C PHE A 180 -2.50 12.22 18.61
N LEU A 181 -2.74 12.25 19.92
CA LEU A 181 -4.09 12.20 20.49
C LEU A 181 -4.97 13.39 20.09
N LYS A 182 -4.36 14.58 19.93
CA LYS A 182 -5.07 15.78 19.48
C LYS A 182 -5.51 15.64 18.02
N GLU A 183 -4.61 15.19 17.13
CA GLU A 183 -4.95 14.97 15.71
C GLU A 183 -5.98 13.85 15.54
N PHE A 184 -5.85 12.75 16.31
CA PHE A 184 -6.86 11.70 16.36
C PHE A 184 -8.25 12.23 16.71
N ALA A 185 -8.35 13.05 17.76
CA ALA A 185 -9.63 13.62 18.20
C ALA A 185 -10.24 14.54 17.13
N LYS A 186 -9.41 15.35 16.48
CA LYS A 186 -9.82 16.22 15.38
C LYS A 186 -10.39 15.42 14.20
N ILE A 187 -9.74 14.34 13.78
CA ILE A 187 -10.26 13.48 12.70
C ILE A 187 -11.58 12.81 13.12
N LYS A 188 -11.68 12.29 14.35
CA LYS A 188 -12.93 11.69 14.87
C LYS A 188 -14.11 12.68 14.84
N GLU A 189 -13.87 13.93 15.23
CA GLU A 189 -14.89 14.99 15.18
C GLU A 189 -15.33 15.27 13.73
N GLN A 190 -14.38 15.38 12.80
CA GLN A 190 -14.69 15.60 11.38
C GLN A 190 -15.51 14.45 10.78
N GLU A 191 -15.17 13.21 11.08
CA GLU A 191 -15.90 12.04 10.59
C GLU A 191 -17.29 11.93 11.21
N PHE A 192 -17.45 12.30 12.48
CA PHE A 192 -18.76 12.39 13.13
C PHE A 192 -19.65 13.44 12.47
N VAL A 193 -19.13 14.64 12.19
CA VAL A 193 -19.87 15.70 11.50
C VAL A 193 -20.29 15.25 10.09
N LYS A 194 -19.39 14.63 9.32
CA LYS A 194 -19.74 14.10 7.98
C LYS A 194 -20.87 13.07 8.05
N ALA A 195 -20.87 12.18 9.05
CA ALA A 195 -21.91 11.17 9.22
C ALA A 195 -23.28 11.75 9.60
N GLN A 196 -23.33 12.97 10.16
CA GLN A 196 -24.58 13.63 10.55
C GLN A 196 -25.20 14.50 9.45
N ILE A 197 -24.46 14.79 8.37
CA ILE A 197 -25.00 15.51 7.21
C ILE A 197 -25.68 14.47 6.33
N PRO A 198 -27.02 14.45 6.22
CA PRO A 198 -27.69 13.55 5.28
C PRO A 198 -27.25 13.96 3.88
N HIS A 199 -26.57 13.06 3.16
CA HIS A 199 -26.39 13.25 1.74
C HIS A 199 -27.79 13.36 1.11
N PHE A 200 -28.15 14.55 0.66
CA PHE A 200 -29.10 14.71 -0.45
C PHE A 200 -28.52 13.88 -1.59
N ARG A 201 -28.97 12.63 -1.71
CA ARG A 201 -28.78 11.82 -2.89
C ARG A 201 -29.50 12.57 -4.00
N ASN A 202 -28.73 13.22 -4.87
CA ASN A 202 -29.24 13.70 -6.13
C ASN A 202 -29.81 12.48 -6.87
N SER A 203 -31.13 12.50 -6.93
CA SER A 203 -32.00 11.87 -7.92
C SER A 203 -31.46 12.00 -9.34
#